data_AF-A0A852TQR7-F1
#
_entry.id   AF-A0A852TQR7-F1
#
_cell.length_a   1.000
_cell.length_b   1.000
_cell.length_c   1.000
_cell.angle_alpha   90.00
_cell.angle_beta   90.00
_cell.angle_gamma   90.00
#
_symmetry.space_group_name_H-M   'P 1'
#
loop_
_entity.id
_entity.type
_entity.pdbx_description
1 polymer ?
#
loop_
_entity_poly.entity_id
_entity_poly.type
_entity_poly.pdbx_seq_one_letter_code
_entity_poly.pdbx_strand_id
1 'polypeptide(L)'
;MLPLFTGAAHAAFDAVSPLVVLADAPPEPDTSGLADWLRGFFGPLFLVIVSIVAIFFLFTREITRFAQFIILAIFIGIVFYVPGIIEVIATAIARAMGVPTE
;
A
#
# COMPACT_ATOMS: atom_id res chain seq x y z
N MET A 1 -14.73 59.40 -38.40
CA MET A 1 -15.62 58.24 -38.21
C MET A 1 -15.28 57.40 -36.96
N LEU A 2 -14.37 57.86 -36.08
CA LEU A 2 -13.92 57.14 -34.87
C LEU A 2 -14.73 57.30 -33.55
N PRO A 3 -15.64 58.27 -33.34
CA PRO A 3 -16.21 58.50 -32.00
C PRO A 3 -17.32 57.51 -31.60
N LEU A 4 -17.93 56.80 -32.56
CA LEU A 4 -19.00 55.82 -32.28
C LEU A 4 -18.47 54.51 -31.69
N PHE A 5 -17.26 54.09 -32.07
CA PHE A 5 -16.64 52.87 -31.54
C PHE A 5 -16.22 53.01 -30.08
N THR A 6 -15.89 54.22 -29.63
CA THR A 6 -15.48 54.48 -28.24
C THR A 6 -16.67 54.44 -27.27
N GLY A 7 -17.83 54.96 -27.67
CA GLY A 7 -19.05 54.93 -26.85
C GLY A 7 -19.65 53.53 -26.68
N ALA A 8 -19.65 52.72 -27.74
CA ALA A 8 -20.11 51.33 -27.68
C ALA A 8 -19.21 50.45 -26.79
N ALA A 9 -17.90 50.70 -26.80
CA ALA A 9 -16.95 50.01 -25.93
C ALA A 9 -17.15 50.35 -24.45
N HIS A 10 -17.41 51.62 -24.11
CA HIS A 10 -17.69 52.04 -22.73
C HIS A 10 -19.03 51.48 -22.21
N ALA A 11 -20.08 51.52 -23.03
CA ALA A 11 -21.39 50.97 -22.66
C ALA A 11 -21.33 49.44 -22.43
N ALA A 12 -20.52 48.73 -23.22
CA ALA A 12 -20.27 47.31 -23.02
C ALA A 12 -19.49 47.02 -21.71
N PHE A 13 -18.50 47.86 -21.38
CA PHE A 13 -17.76 47.75 -20.12
C PHE A 13 -18.62 48.05 -18.88
N ASP A 14 -19.46 49.08 -18.92
CA ASP A 14 -20.37 49.41 -17.81
C ASP A 14 -21.47 48.36 -17.60
N ALA A 15 -21.95 47.73 -18.68
CA ALA A 15 -22.93 46.65 -18.59
C ALA A 15 -22.34 45.35 -18.02
N VAL A 16 -21.04 45.11 -18.22
CA VAL A 16 -20.35 43.89 -17.75
C VAL A 16 -19.77 44.06 -16.34
N SER A 17 -19.48 45.29 -15.91
CA SER A 17 -18.99 45.61 -14.54
C SER A 17 -19.85 45.02 -13.40
N PRO A 18 -21.19 45.18 -13.37
CA PRO A 18 -22.00 44.59 -12.31
C PRO A 18 -22.04 43.05 -12.38
N LEU A 19 -21.88 42.45 -13.57
CA LEU A 19 -21.81 40.99 -13.74
C LEU A 19 -20.49 40.42 -13.19
N VAL A 20 -19.39 41.16 -13.29
CA VAL A 20 -18.09 40.79 -12.72
C VAL A 20 -18.09 40.88 -11.19
N VAL A 21 -18.83 41.83 -10.60
CA VAL A 21 -18.99 41.96 -9.13
C VAL A 21 -19.85 40.83 -8.56
N LEU A 22 -20.79 40.27 -9.33
CA LEU A 22 -21.63 39.13 -8.94
C LEU A 22 -20.96 37.77 -9.14
N ALA A 23 -19.80 37.73 -9.83
CA ALA A 23 -18.99 36.52 -10.01
C ALA A 23 -18.06 36.23 -8.81
N ASP A 24 -18.21 36.98 -7.71
CA ASP A 24 -17.63 36.62 -6.42
C ASP A 24 -18.29 35.30 -5.97
N ALA A 25 -17.59 34.19 -6.24
CA ALA A 25 -18.00 32.88 -5.78
C ALA A 25 -18.20 32.97 -4.26
N PRO A 26 -19.27 32.35 -3.70
CA PRO A 26 -19.48 32.38 -2.26
C PRO A 26 -18.19 31.89 -1.58
N PRO A 27 -17.74 32.56 -0.50
CA PRO A 27 -16.49 32.21 0.16
C PRO A 27 -16.53 30.72 0.49
N GLU A 28 -15.55 29.97 -0.03
CA GLU A 28 -15.45 28.54 0.25
C GLU A 28 -15.47 28.34 1.77
N PRO A 29 -16.18 27.31 2.28
CA PRO A 29 -16.19 27.04 3.71
C PRO A 29 -14.74 26.97 4.23
N ASP A 30 -14.44 27.79 5.23
CA ASP A 30 -13.10 27.85 5.81
C ASP A 30 -12.79 26.54 6.54
N THR A 31 -12.09 25.66 5.83
CA THR A 31 -11.67 24.34 6.33
C THR A 31 -10.24 24.37 6.87
N SER A 32 -9.61 25.55 6.98
CA SER A 32 -8.22 25.68 7.43
C SER A 32 -7.99 25.03 8.81
N GLY A 33 -8.86 25.34 9.79
CA GLY A 33 -8.79 24.76 11.13
C GLY A 33 -9.03 23.25 11.15
N LEU A 34 -9.89 22.74 10.27
CA LEU A 34 -10.10 21.30 10.14
C LEU A 34 -8.87 20.62 9.52
N ALA A 35 -8.26 21.22 8.50
CA ALA A 35 -7.08 20.72 7.82
C ALA A 35 -5.86 20.69 8.75
N ASP A 36 -5.67 21.73 9.58
CA ASP A 36 -4.58 21.79 10.55
C ASP A 36 -4.76 20.76 11.67
N TRP A 37 -5.99 20.57 12.15
CA TRP A 37 -6.32 19.49 13.09
C TRP A 37 -6.05 18.11 12.50
N LEU A 38 -6.50 17.87 11.25
CA LEU A 38 -6.28 16.61 10.56
C LEU A 38 -4.80 16.33 10.34
N ARG A 39 -4.01 17.32 9.92
CA ARG A 39 -2.55 17.17 9.72
C ARG A 39 -1.81 16.89 11.04
N GLY A 40 -2.17 17.61 12.11
CA GLY A 40 -1.60 17.43 13.44
C GLY A 40 -1.87 16.04 14.02
N PHE A 41 -3.01 15.44 13.69
CA PHE A 41 -3.39 14.11 14.16
C PHE A 41 -2.94 12.97 13.24
N PHE A 42 -3.27 13.03 11.95
CA PHE A 42 -2.97 11.97 10.99
C PHE A 42 -1.48 11.87 10.68
N GLY A 43 -0.74 12.98 10.65
CA GLY A 43 0.68 12.97 10.29
C GLY A 43 1.51 12.07 11.21
N PRO A 44 1.54 12.34 12.53
CA PRO A 44 2.28 11.52 13.48
C PRO A 44 1.77 10.08 13.55
N LEU A 45 0.45 9.87 13.58
CA LEU A 45 -0.15 8.55 13.70
C LEU A 45 0.19 7.66 12.49
N PHE A 46 0.11 8.22 11.28
CA PHE A 46 0.45 7.52 10.06
C PHE A 46 1.92 7.10 10.04
N LEU A 47 2.85 8.00 10.40
CA LEU A 47 4.27 7.68 10.41
C LEU A 47 4.62 6.58 11.41
N VAL A 48 4.00 6.56 12.60
CA VAL A 48 4.22 5.50 13.59
C VAL A 48 3.74 4.15 13.07
N ILE A 49 2.50 4.10 12.57
CA ILE A 49 1.92 2.84 12.07
C ILE A 49 2.72 2.32 10.87
N VAL A 50 3.01 3.18 9.89
CA VAL A 50 3.78 2.82 8.70
C VAL A 50 5.20 2.40 9.06
N SER A 51 5.84 3.03 10.04
CA SER A 51 7.17 2.63 10.52
C SER A 51 7.15 1.20 11.08
N ILE A 52 6.19 0.88 11.95
CA ILE A 52 6.03 -0.47 12.51
C ILE A 52 5.79 -1.47 11.37
N VAL A 53 4.83 -1.20 10.49
CA VAL A 53 4.52 -2.07 9.35
C VAL A 53 5.73 -2.24 8.43
N ALA A 54 6.52 -1.19 8.17
CA ALA A 54 7.73 -1.24 7.34
C ALA A 54 8.82 -2.12 7.97
N ILE A 55 9.03 -2.00 9.28
CA ILE A 55 9.97 -2.84 10.05
C ILE A 55 9.53 -4.31 9.98
N PHE A 56 8.26 -4.59 10.28
CA PHE A 56 7.73 -5.94 10.18
C PHE A 56 7.81 -6.48 8.76
N PHE A 57 7.53 -5.66 7.75
CA PHE A 57 7.61 -6.05 6.34
C PHE A 57 9.03 -6.40 5.92
N LEU A 58 10.03 -5.59 6.32
CA LEU A 58 11.44 -5.85 6.09
C LEU A 58 11.86 -7.18 6.72
N PHE A 59 11.53 -7.39 8.00
CA PHE A 59 11.89 -8.61 8.68
C PHE A 59 11.08 -9.82 8.23
N THR A 60 9.81 -9.68 7.88
CA THR A 60 8.97 -10.80 7.43
C THR A 60 9.50 -11.39 6.12
N ARG A 61 9.96 -10.55 5.17
CA ARG A 61 10.52 -11.04 3.91
C ARG A 61 11.84 -11.80 4.10
N GLU A 62 12.66 -11.36 5.05
CA GLU A 62 13.96 -12.01 5.30
C GLU A 62 13.83 -13.24 6.20
N ILE A 63 13.02 -13.15 7.27
CA ILE A 63 12.80 -14.24 8.23
C ILE A 63 12.08 -15.42 7.57
N THR A 64 11.14 -15.19 6.64
CA THR A 64 10.48 -16.32 5.94
C THR A 64 11.46 -17.12 5.09
N ARG A 65 12.43 -16.47 4.44
CA ARG A 65 13.51 -17.15 3.71
C ARG A 65 14.43 -17.92 4.67
N PHE A 66 14.78 -17.33 5.81
CA PHE A 66 15.58 -17.98 6.84
C PHE A 66 14.85 -19.19 7.48
N ALA A 67 13.56 -19.05 7.75
CA ALA A 67 12.72 -20.11 8.28
C ALA A 67 12.64 -21.29 7.30
N GLN A 68 12.56 -21.04 5.99
CA GLN A 68 12.63 -22.09 4.98
C GLN A 68 13.95 -22.88 5.06
N PHE A 69 15.09 -22.19 5.22
CA PHE A 69 16.37 -22.87 5.39
C PHE A 69 16.42 -23.72 6.67
N ILE A 70 15.93 -23.20 7.80
CA ILE A 70 15.85 -23.96 9.06
C ILE A 70 14.95 -25.19 8.90
N ILE A 71 13.74 -25.01 8.36
CA ILE A 71 12.77 -26.09 8.17
C ILE A 71 13.37 -27.17 7.27
N LEU A 72 14.03 -26.80 6.17
CA LEU A 72 14.69 -27.74 5.27
C LEU A 72 15.83 -28.49 5.96
N ALA A 73 16.68 -27.78 6.71
CA ALA A 73 17.78 -28.39 7.44
C ALA A 73 17.28 -29.41 8.47
N ILE A 74 16.24 -29.05 9.23
CA ILE A 74 15.59 -29.96 10.18
C ILE A 74 14.96 -31.15 9.46
N PHE A 75 14.28 -30.94 8.33
CA PHE A 75 13.65 -32.00 7.56
C PHE A 75 14.68 -33.05 7.10
N ILE A 76 15.79 -32.60 6.50
CA ILE A 76 16.89 -33.49 6.10
C ILE A 76 17.51 -34.16 7.32
N GLY A 77 17.72 -33.43 8.42
CA GLY A 77 18.20 -34.00 9.67
C GLY A 77 17.31 -35.14 10.16
N ILE A 78 15.99 -34.97 10.15
CA ILE A 78 15.05 -36.01 10.57
C ILE A 78 15.11 -37.22 9.63
N VAL A 79 15.01 -37.00 8.31
CA VAL A 79 14.95 -38.10 7.33
C VAL A 79 16.19 -38.98 7.37
N PHE A 80 17.37 -38.39 7.52
CA PHE A 80 18.64 -39.14 7.45
C PHE A 80 19.20 -39.57 8.81
N TYR A 81 18.82 -38.89 9.91
CA TYR A 81 19.41 -39.14 11.23
C TYR A 81 18.47 -39.90 12.17
N VAL A 82 17.16 -39.94 11.90
CA VAL A 82 16.23 -40.76 12.69
C VAL A 82 16.26 -42.19 12.15
N PRO A 83 16.68 -43.18 12.97
CA PRO A 83 16.68 -44.58 12.56
C PRO A 83 15.26 -45.05 12.26
N GLY A 84 15.10 -45.83 11.19
CA GLY A 84 13.81 -46.41 10.76
C GLY A 84 13.02 -45.59 9.74
N ILE A 85 13.26 -44.27 9.57
CA ILE A 85 12.53 -43.47 8.56
C ILE A 85 12.85 -43.97 7.14
N ILE A 86 14.13 -44.19 6.84
CA ILE A 86 14.56 -44.67 5.52
C ILE A 86 14.05 -46.11 5.26
N GLU A 87 14.02 -46.96 6.29
CA GLU A 87 13.52 -48.34 6.17
C GLU A 87 12.02 -48.37 5.85
N VAL A 88 11.22 -47.55 6.53
CA VAL A 88 9.77 -47.47 6.26
C VAL A 88 9.51 -46.94 4.85
N ILE A 89 10.24 -45.91 4.40
CA ILE A 89 10.08 -45.35 3.05
C ILE A 89 10.50 -46.39 2.00
N ALA A 90 11.65 -47.05 2.18
CA ALA A 90 12.13 -48.07 1.27
C ALA A 90 11.16 -49.25 1.18
N THR A 91 10.64 -49.70 2.33
CA THR A 91 9.66 -50.79 2.40
C THR A 91 8.34 -50.40 1.74
N ALA A 92 7.86 -49.17 1.96
CA ALA A 92 6.64 -48.67 1.34
C ALA A 92 6.76 -48.59 -0.18
N ILE A 93 7.90 -48.08 -0.69
CA ILE A 93 8.17 -48.02 -2.13
C ILE A 93 8.29 -49.43 -2.72
N ALA A 94 9.04 -50.32 -2.08
CA ALA A 94 9.22 -51.69 -2.54
C ALA A 94 7.87 -52.44 -2.63
N ARG A 95 7.02 -52.32 -1.60
CA ARG A 95 5.65 -52.88 -1.62
C ARG A 95 4.78 -52.25 -2.71
N ALA A 96 4.85 -50.94 -2.90
CA ALA A 96 4.11 -50.25 -3.96
C ALA A 96 4.56 -50.69 -5.37
N MET A 97 5.83 -51.06 -5.53
CA MET A 97 6.37 -51.64 -6.76
C MET A 97 6.16 -53.15 -6.88
N GLY A 98 5.49 -53.79 -5.93
CA GLY A 98 5.22 -55.23 -5.95
C GLY A 98 6.43 -56.11 -5.60
N VAL A 99 7.48 -55.54 -5.02
CA VAL A 99 8.64 -56.28 -4.52
C VAL A 99 8.31 -56.81 -3.12
N PRO A 100 8.44 -58.12 -2.86
CA PRO A 100 8.26 -58.67 -1.53
C PRO A 100 9.36 -58.13 -0.59
N THR A 101 8.93 -57.56 0.52
CA THR A 101 9.80 -57.08 1.60
C THR A 101 9.57 -57.99 2.80
N GLU A 102 10.55 -58.84 3.10
CA GLU A 102 10.53 -59.78 4.24
C GLU A 102 10.89 -59.08 5.56
#